data_AF-A0A0N1CP88-F1
#
_entry.id   AF-A0A0N1CP88-F1
#
_cell.length_a   1.000
_cell.length_b   1.000
_cell.length_c   1.000
_cell.angle_alpha   90.00
_cell.angle_beta   90.00
_cell.angle_gamma   90.00
#
_symmetry.space_group_name_H-M   'P 1'
#
loop_
_entity.id
_entity.type
_entity.pdbx_description
1 polymer ?
#
loop_
_entity_poly.entity_id
_entity_poly.type
_entity_poly.pdbx_seq_one_letter_code
_entity_poly.pdbx_strand_id
1 'polypeptide(L)'
;MPKVVVLIGSRNKRGATYAFSRKLVDSLAIERYETEYLFPQDFTIKPCLGCARCFLLTRCVQKDDLLSLQKKILDSDVLIIASPVYLHYMTADLKLILDRSAWWSHTLRLQGKPTVVLSTCSSNGQTSVTKPLSEIMTWMGANVIATANASKLPDQLGNEQWLQSVGKVIADRIEEACQNDPQSNRFLEEVFQNTKRSMESQRNAIEDSEITLGEVEYWEDSGMFYYDTFQEYLTSTGKIM
;
A
#
# COMPACT_ATOMS: atom_id res chain seq x y z
N MET A 1 -11.27 11.03 13.69
CA MET A 1 -10.75 9.71 14.07
C MET A 1 -9.90 9.21 12.93
N PRO A 2 -8.74 8.57 13.17
CA PRO A 2 -7.96 7.98 12.09
C PRO A 2 -8.73 6.89 11.36
N LYS A 3 -8.56 6.80 10.05
CA LYS A 3 -9.21 5.83 9.17
C LYS A 3 -8.26 4.71 8.78
N VAL A 4 -8.68 3.46 9.02
CA VAL A 4 -8.00 2.24 8.62
C VAL A 4 -8.76 1.63 7.43
N VAL A 5 -8.08 1.50 6.28
CA VAL A 5 -8.62 0.76 5.14
C VAL A 5 -7.98 -0.61 5.08
N VAL A 6 -8.80 -1.65 4.98
CA VAL A 6 -8.37 -3.05 4.86
C VAL A 6 -8.70 -3.55 3.45
N LEU A 7 -7.72 -3.56 2.55
CA LEU A 7 -7.86 -4.13 1.20
C LEU A 7 -7.53 -5.62 1.22
N ILE A 8 -8.55 -6.46 1.04
CA ILE A 8 -8.41 -7.92 1.07
C ILE A 8 -8.54 -8.48 -0.34
N GLY A 9 -7.43 -8.95 -0.91
CA GLY A 9 -7.31 -9.58 -2.22
C GLY A 9 -8.03 -10.93 -2.37
N SER A 10 -9.06 -11.22 -1.58
CA SER A 10 -9.81 -12.49 -1.65
C SER A 10 -11.24 -12.26 -2.07
N ARG A 11 -11.74 -13.09 -2.99
CA ARG A 11 -13.17 -13.16 -3.33
C ARG A 11 -14.03 -13.77 -2.22
N ASN A 12 -13.43 -14.45 -1.25
CA ASN A 12 -14.17 -15.02 -0.13
C ASN A 12 -14.25 -14.01 1.04
N LYS A 13 -15.35 -13.26 1.10
CA LYS A 13 -15.61 -12.28 2.19
C LYS A 13 -15.79 -12.90 3.58
N ARG A 14 -15.81 -14.23 3.69
CA ARG A 14 -15.87 -14.97 4.96
C ARG A 14 -14.69 -15.93 5.12
N GLY A 15 -13.64 -15.75 4.30
CA GLY A 15 -12.48 -16.63 4.26
C GLY A 15 -11.45 -16.32 5.35
N ALA A 16 -10.42 -17.15 5.40
CA ALA A 16 -9.32 -17.04 6.36
C ALA A 16 -8.63 -15.66 6.35
N THR A 17 -8.39 -15.08 5.17
CA THR A 17 -7.74 -13.77 5.05
C THR A 17 -8.58 -12.65 5.68
N TYR A 18 -9.90 -12.68 5.49
CA TYR A 18 -10.81 -11.76 6.15
C TYR A 18 -10.85 -11.98 7.67
N ALA A 19 -11.02 -13.24 8.11
CA ALA A 19 -11.07 -13.56 9.52
C ALA A 19 -9.78 -13.14 10.26
N PHE A 20 -8.62 -13.38 9.65
CA PHE A 20 -7.32 -12.97 10.19
C PHE A 20 -7.20 -11.45 10.26
N SER A 21 -7.50 -10.74 9.16
CA SER A 21 -7.43 -9.27 9.13
C SER A 21 -8.37 -8.66 10.17
N ARG A 22 -9.59 -9.21 10.31
CA ARG A 22 -10.57 -8.77 11.31
C ARG A 22 -10.05 -8.94 12.73
N LYS A 23 -9.50 -10.11 13.07
CA LYS A 23 -8.92 -10.37 14.40
C LYS A 23 -7.81 -9.39 14.78
N LEU A 24 -6.99 -8.99 13.79
CA LEU A 24 -5.94 -7.99 14.02
C LEU A 24 -6.53 -6.59 14.21
N VAL A 25 -7.54 -6.21 13.41
CA VAL A 25 -8.27 -4.95 13.62
C VAL A 25 -9.00 -4.93 14.96
N ASP A 26 -9.60 -6.04 15.39
CA ASP A 26 -10.28 -6.16 16.70
C ASP A 26 -9.29 -5.99 17.88
N SER A 27 -7.98 -6.12 17.63
CA SER A 27 -6.94 -5.84 18.62
C SER A 27 -6.60 -4.35 18.74
N LEU A 28 -7.00 -3.52 17.77
CA LEU A 28 -6.99 -2.06 17.92
C LEU A 28 -8.08 -1.67 18.91
N ALA A 29 -7.90 -0.55 19.61
CA ALA A 29 -9.01 0.10 20.31
C ALA A 29 -10.03 0.60 19.28
N ILE A 30 -10.91 -0.29 18.80
CA ILE A 30 -11.78 -0.09 17.62
C ILE A 30 -12.66 1.17 17.71
N GLU A 31 -12.97 1.63 18.91
CA GLU A 31 -13.71 2.89 19.14
C GLU A 31 -12.93 4.14 18.73
N ARG A 32 -11.60 4.03 18.57
CA ARG A 32 -10.70 5.13 18.18
C ARG A 32 -10.47 5.21 16.66
N TYR A 33 -10.88 4.20 15.91
CA TYR A 33 -10.58 4.07 14.48
C TYR A 33 -11.82 3.85 13.64
N GLU A 34 -11.96 4.61 12.55
CA GLU A 34 -12.93 4.25 11.50
C GLU A 34 -12.31 3.14 10.65
N THR A 35 -12.97 1.99 10.53
CA THR A 35 -12.45 0.87 9.70
C THR A 35 -13.35 0.61 8.49
N GLU A 36 -12.75 0.53 7.31
CA GLU A 36 -13.42 0.17 6.07
C GLU A 36 -12.77 -1.07 5.43
N TYR A 37 -13.55 -2.11 5.15
CA TYR A 37 -13.08 -3.33 4.49
C TYR A 37 -13.44 -3.30 3.00
N LEU A 38 -12.43 -3.45 2.14
CA LEU A 38 -12.56 -3.43 0.69
C LEU A 38 -12.21 -4.78 0.09
N PHE A 39 -13.03 -5.26 -0.84
CA PHE A 39 -12.80 -6.51 -1.55
C PHE A 39 -12.83 -6.26 -3.08
N PRO A 40 -12.03 -6.99 -3.88
CA PRO A 40 -12.01 -6.84 -5.33
C PRO A 40 -13.38 -6.88 -5.99
N GLN A 41 -14.26 -7.78 -5.54
CA GLN A 41 -15.61 -7.97 -6.09
C GLN A 41 -16.60 -6.85 -5.75
N ASP A 42 -16.20 -5.86 -4.94
CA ASP A 42 -17.00 -4.63 -4.73
C ASP A 42 -16.76 -3.59 -5.82
N PHE A 43 -15.81 -3.85 -6.72
CA PHE A 43 -15.38 -2.93 -7.76
C PHE A 43 -15.36 -3.65 -9.10
N THR A 44 -15.86 -2.98 -10.14
CA THR A 44 -15.65 -3.42 -11.51
C THR A 44 -14.30 -2.89 -11.96
N ILE A 45 -13.29 -3.76 -12.07
CA ILE A 45 -11.95 -3.38 -12.54
C ILE A 45 -11.55 -4.28 -13.71
N LYS A 46 -11.34 -3.67 -14.86
CA LYS A 46 -10.90 -4.35 -16.08
C LYS A 46 -9.41 -4.67 -16.02
N PRO A 47 -8.95 -5.74 -16.68
CA PRO A 47 -7.52 -6.03 -16.82
C PRO A 47 -6.73 -4.84 -17.37
N CYS A 48 -5.45 -4.77 -17.04
CA CYS A 48 -4.56 -3.75 -17.58
C CYS A 48 -4.42 -3.92 -19.11
N LEU A 49 -4.44 -2.82 -19.86
CA LEU A 49 -4.24 -2.83 -21.31
C LEU A 49 -2.76 -2.88 -21.72
N GLY A 50 -1.82 -2.76 -20.77
CA GLY A 50 -0.39 -2.69 -21.07
C GLY A 50 0.04 -1.45 -21.86
N CYS A 51 -0.79 -0.41 -21.92
CA CYS A 51 -0.58 0.74 -22.80
C CYS A 51 0.41 1.81 -22.29
N ALA A 52 0.94 1.66 -21.07
CA ALA A 52 1.85 2.59 -20.38
C ALA A 52 1.38 4.06 -20.23
N ARG A 53 0.19 4.43 -20.71
CA ARG A 53 -0.33 5.82 -20.63
C ARG A 53 -0.44 6.36 -19.20
N CYS A 54 -0.55 5.51 -18.19
CA CYS A 54 -0.61 5.95 -16.80
C CYS A 54 0.68 6.61 -16.30
N PHE A 55 1.83 6.24 -16.86
CA PHE A 55 3.12 6.87 -16.55
C PHE A 55 3.25 8.26 -17.20
N LEU A 56 2.49 8.53 -18.27
CA LEU A 56 2.48 9.86 -18.93
C LEU A 56 1.45 10.80 -18.32
N LEU A 57 0.35 10.26 -17.79
CA LEU A 57 -0.83 11.04 -17.36
C LEU A 57 -1.07 11.03 -15.86
N THR A 58 -0.25 10.30 -15.09
CA THR A 58 -0.41 10.04 -13.65
C THR A 58 -1.82 9.62 -13.25
N ARG A 59 -2.49 8.87 -14.14
CA ARG A 59 -3.79 8.23 -13.93
C ARG A 59 -4.05 7.15 -14.97
N CYS A 60 -4.82 6.14 -14.61
CA CYS A 60 -5.27 5.16 -15.60
C CYS A 60 -6.34 5.76 -16.52
N VAL A 61 -6.25 5.47 -17.83
CA VAL A 61 -7.21 5.96 -18.84
C VAL A 61 -8.49 5.13 -18.92
N GLN A 62 -8.49 3.91 -18.38
CA GLN A 62 -9.68 3.07 -18.38
C GLN A 62 -10.71 3.64 -17.39
N LYS A 63 -11.96 3.76 -17.85
CA LYS A 63 -13.10 4.21 -17.05
C LYS A 63 -13.75 3.01 -16.37
N ASP A 64 -13.43 2.84 -15.10
CA ASP A 64 -13.99 1.83 -14.20
C ASP A 64 -13.67 2.20 -12.74
N ASP A 65 -13.94 1.30 -11.80
CA ASP A 65 -14.01 1.68 -10.39
C ASP A 65 -12.64 1.80 -9.71
N LEU A 66 -11.53 1.62 -10.44
CA LEU A 66 -10.17 1.69 -9.90
C LEU A 66 -9.90 3.02 -9.20
N LEU A 67 -10.28 4.15 -9.80
CA LEU A 67 -10.03 5.48 -9.22
C LEU A 67 -10.75 5.66 -7.87
N SER A 68 -11.95 5.08 -7.74
CA SER A 68 -12.73 5.11 -6.49
C SER A 68 -12.06 4.30 -5.38
N LEU A 69 -11.53 3.12 -5.72
CA LEU A 69 -10.76 2.27 -4.81
C LEU A 69 -9.46 2.97 -4.39
N GLN A 70 -8.73 3.53 -5.35
CA GLN A 70 -7.50 4.27 -5.12
C GLN A 70 -7.73 5.46 -4.18
N LYS A 71 -8.81 6.23 -4.39
CA LYS A 71 -9.16 7.35 -3.51
C LYS A 71 -9.36 6.89 -2.06
N LYS A 72 -10.08 5.78 -1.83
CA LYS A 72 -10.28 5.22 -0.49
C LYS A 72 -8.95 4.87 0.20
N ILE A 73 -7.99 4.32 -0.55
CA ILE A 73 -6.64 4.03 -0.03
C ILE A 73 -5.88 5.32 0.30
N LEU A 74 -5.92 6.32 -0.57
CA LEU A 74 -5.18 7.56 -0.37
C LEU A 74 -5.74 8.38 0.80
N ASP A 75 -7.07 8.42 0.95
CA ASP A 75 -7.78 9.11 2.03
C ASP A 75 -7.61 8.44 3.41
N SER A 76 -7.13 7.20 3.49
CA SER A 76 -6.96 6.50 4.77
C SER A 76 -5.69 6.95 5.50
N ASP A 77 -5.65 6.86 6.82
CA ASP A 77 -4.43 7.09 7.59
C ASP A 77 -3.55 5.85 7.63
N VAL A 78 -4.16 4.67 7.65
CA VAL A 78 -3.47 3.37 7.68
C VAL A 78 -4.03 2.48 6.58
N LEU A 79 -3.15 1.73 5.92
CA LEU A 79 -3.51 0.69 4.97
C LEU A 79 -3.17 -0.68 5.54
N ILE A 80 -4.14 -1.57 5.63
CA ILE A 80 -3.90 -3.00 5.80
C ILE A 80 -4.16 -3.65 4.45
N ILE A 81 -3.15 -4.26 3.85
CA ILE A 81 -3.27 -4.96 2.57
C ILE A 81 -3.03 -6.45 2.78
N ALA A 82 -3.97 -7.28 2.34
CA ALA A 82 -3.98 -8.70 2.64
C ALA A 82 -4.24 -9.56 1.41
N SER A 83 -3.52 -10.67 1.27
CA SER A 83 -3.80 -11.66 0.22
C SER A 83 -3.69 -13.10 0.73
N PRO A 84 -4.58 -14.01 0.33
CA PRO A 84 -4.27 -15.42 0.44
C PRO A 84 -3.10 -15.77 -0.48
N VAL A 85 -2.35 -16.82 -0.11
CA VAL A 85 -1.28 -17.41 -0.92
C VAL A 85 -1.91 -18.42 -1.88
N TYR A 86 -2.03 -18.05 -3.17
CA TYR A 86 -2.46 -18.94 -4.26
C TYR A 86 -1.30 -19.18 -5.20
N LEU A 87 -0.92 -20.44 -5.40
CA LEU A 87 0.29 -20.84 -6.15
C LEU A 87 1.55 -20.04 -5.74
N HIS A 88 1.81 -19.99 -4.43
CA HIS A 88 2.97 -19.28 -3.87
C HIS A 88 3.05 -17.79 -4.17
N TYR A 89 1.94 -17.15 -4.57
CA TYR A 89 1.92 -15.73 -4.82
C TYR A 89 0.59 -15.09 -4.39
N MET A 90 0.52 -13.77 -4.53
CA MET A 90 -0.72 -13.03 -4.24
C MET A 90 -1.77 -13.36 -5.30
N THR A 91 -3.03 -13.10 -4.98
CA THR A 91 -4.13 -13.42 -5.91
C THR A 91 -4.06 -12.59 -7.17
N ALA A 92 -4.61 -13.15 -8.26
CA ALA A 92 -4.78 -12.43 -9.51
C ALA A 92 -5.64 -11.16 -9.34
N ASP A 93 -6.66 -11.19 -8.46
CA ASP A 93 -7.49 -10.02 -8.19
C ASP A 93 -6.71 -8.89 -7.52
N LEU A 94 -5.88 -9.19 -6.51
CA LEU A 94 -5.02 -8.17 -5.90
C LEU A 94 -3.98 -7.66 -6.91
N LYS A 95 -3.36 -8.58 -7.66
CA LYS A 95 -2.35 -8.24 -8.66
C LYS A 95 -2.92 -7.36 -9.77
N LEU A 96 -4.17 -7.58 -10.19
CA LEU A 96 -4.87 -6.74 -11.16
C LEU A 96 -5.01 -5.29 -10.67
N ILE A 97 -5.37 -5.08 -9.39
CA ILE A 97 -5.45 -3.75 -8.78
C ILE A 97 -4.06 -3.08 -8.75
N LEU A 98 -3.03 -3.83 -8.32
CA LEU A 98 -1.65 -3.33 -8.22
C LEU A 98 -1.07 -2.99 -9.61
N ASP A 99 -1.25 -3.86 -10.60
CA ASP A 99 -0.73 -3.66 -11.97
C ASP A 99 -1.34 -2.45 -12.64
N ARG A 100 -2.61 -2.16 -12.34
CA ARG A 100 -3.27 -0.95 -12.83
C ARG A 100 -2.94 0.30 -12.04
N SER A 101 -2.25 0.15 -10.92
CA SER A 101 -1.73 1.24 -10.08
C SER A 101 -0.22 1.37 -10.22
N ALA A 102 0.43 0.71 -11.20
CA ALA A 102 1.89 0.63 -11.30
C ALA A 102 2.60 2.00 -11.31
N TRP A 103 2.01 3.04 -11.93
CA TRP A 103 2.56 4.41 -11.92
C TRP A 103 2.73 5.01 -10.50
N TRP A 104 2.10 4.44 -9.48
CA TRP A 104 2.34 4.81 -8.08
C TRP A 104 3.78 4.55 -7.64
N SER A 105 4.50 3.62 -8.30
CA SER A 105 5.90 3.31 -7.96
C SER A 105 6.88 4.41 -8.34
N HIS A 106 6.52 5.28 -9.29
CA HIS A 106 7.37 6.43 -9.68
C HIS A 106 6.91 7.72 -9.02
N THR A 107 5.66 7.77 -8.56
CA THR A 107 5.06 8.95 -7.92
C THR A 107 5.00 8.83 -6.41
N LEU A 108 5.50 7.73 -5.84
CA LEU A 108 5.51 7.45 -4.40
C LEU A 108 4.16 7.75 -3.75
N ARG A 109 3.08 7.35 -4.43
CA ARG A 109 1.73 7.90 -4.20
C ARG A 109 1.22 7.67 -2.78
N LEU A 110 1.76 6.70 -2.06
CA LEU A 110 1.41 6.39 -0.68
C LEU A 110 2.13 7.28 0.35
N GLN A 111 3.17 8.03 -0.04
CA GLN A 111 3.78 9.12 0.76
C GLN A 111 3.95 8.82 2.26
N GLY A 112 4.69 7.75 2.60
CA GLY A 112 4.98 7.35 3.97
C GLY A 112 3.80 6.71 4.71
N LYS A 113 2.66 6.46 4.05
CA LYS A 113 1.45 5.91 4.68
C LYS A 113 1.77 4.61 5.43
N PRO A 114 1.49 4.55 6.76
CA PRO A 114 1.65 3.35 7.55
C PRO A 114 0.88 2.18 6.94
N THR A 115 1.59 1.11 6.61
CA THR A 115 1.03 -0.04 5.91
C THR A 115 1.36 -1.36 6.61
N VAL A 116 0.35 -2.19 6.81
CA VAL A 116 0.49 -3.56 7.32
C VAL A 116 0.23 -4.55 6.19
N VAL A 117 1.16 -5.48 5.99
CA VAL A 117 1.06 -6.50 4.94
C VAL A 117 0.72 -7.85 5.54
N LEU A 118 -0.44 -8.38 5.19
CA LEU A 118 -0.93 -9.65 5.70
C LEU A 118 -1.00 -10.70 4.60
N SER A 119 -0.83 -11.96 4.99
CA SER A 119 -1.21 -13.07 4.12
C SER A 119 -1.75 -14.25 4.89
N THR A 120 -2.42 -15.15 4.18
CA THR A 120 -2.85 -16.43 4.74
C THR A 120 -2.56 -17.56 3.79
N CYS A 121 -2.12 -18.71 4.29
CA CYS A 121 -1.89 -19.90 3.47
C CYS A 121 -2.53 -21.15 4.08
N SER A 122 -2.64 -22.21 3.28
CA SER A 122 -3.07 -23.50 3.82
C SER A 122 -1.95 -24.17 4.60
N SER A 123 -0.74 -24.28 4.05
CA SER A 123 0.34 -25.06 4.67
C SER A 123 1.76 -24.51 4.44
N ASN A 124 2.00 -23.75 3.38
CA ASN A 124 3.33 -23.27 3.02
C ASN A 124 3.26 -21.89 2.33
N GLY A 125 4.42 -21.32 1.96
CA GLY A 125 4.50 -20.03 1.29
C GLY A 125 4.30 -18.83 2.23
N GLN A 126 4.69 -18.97 3.50
CA GLN A 126 4.48 -17.98 4.55
C GLN A 126 5.02 -16.59 4.17
N THR A 127 6.15 -16.55 3.45
CA THR A 127 6.80 -15.30 3.03
C THR A 127 6.60 -14.98 1.55
N SER A 128 6.00 -15.90 0.77
CA SER A 128 5.95 -15.79 -0.69
C SER A 128 4.97 -14.71 -1.17
N VAL A 129 4.12 -14.22 -0.28
CA VAL A 129 3.29 -13.02 -0.48
C VAL A 129 3.83 -11.83 0.29
N THR A 130 4.12 -11.98 1.59
CA THR A 130 4.45 -10.83 2.45
C THR A 130 5.71 -10.10 1.98
N LYS A 131 6.76 -10.82 1.55
CA LYS A 131 7.98 -10.17 1.02
C LYS A 131 7.72 -9.35 -0.24
N PRO A 132 7.28 -9.94 -1.37
CA PRO A 132 7.10 -9.18 -2.61
C PRO A 132 6.01 -8.12 -2.47
N LEU A 133 4.95 -8.36 -1.69
CA LEU A 133 3.93 -7.35 -1.47
C LEU A 133 4.46 -6.17 -0.64
N SER A 134 5.31 -6.41 0.36
CA SER A 134 5.96 -5.33 1.11
C SER A 134 6.87 -4.50 0.21
N GLU A 135 7.67 -5.14 -0.65
CA GLU A 135 8.51 -4.44 -1.62
C GLU A 135 7.67 -3.58 -2.57
N ILE A 136 6.57 -4.11 -3.12
CA ILE A 136 5.67 -3.35 -3.99
C ILE A 136 5.09 -2.14 -3.24
N MET A 137 4.63 -2.32 -2.00
CA MET A 137 4.10 -1.22 -1.19
C MET A 137 5.15 -0.14 -0.93
N THR A 138 6.38 -0.52 -0.56
CA THR A 138 7.48 0.42 -0.37
C THR A 138 7.84 1.16 -1.65
N TRP A 139 7.89 0.48 -2.79
CA TRP A 139 8.09 1.14 -4.09
C TRP A 139 6.99 2.14 -4.41
N MET A 140 5.74 1.87 -4.00
CA MET A 140 4.62 2.81 -4.12
C MET A 140 4.64 3.93 -3.06
N GLY A 141 5.67 3.99 -2.21
CA GLY A 141 5.89 5.01 -1.19
C GLY A 141 5.32 4.71 0.20
N ALA A 142 4.84 3.49 0.49
CA ALA A 142 4.30 3.17 1.81
C ALA A 142 5.37 2.81 2.83
N ASN A 143 5.14 3.18 4.09
CA ASN A 143 5.95 2.73 5.21
C ASN A 143 5.39 1.40 5.75
N VAL A 144 6.00 0.28 5.36
CA VAL A 144 5.57 -1.04 5.83
C VAL A 144 5.99 -1.24 7.29
N ILE A 145 5.06 -0.97 8.21
CA ILE A 145 5.30 -1.00 9.65
C ILE A 145 5.19 -2.41 10.24
N ALA A 146 4.45 -3.33 9.61
CA ALA A 146 4.34 -4.71 10.08
C ALA A 146 4.00 -5.68 8.96
N THR A 147 4.40 -6.94 9.14
CA THR A 147 3.98 -8.04 8.26
C THR A 147 3.61 -9.26 9.08
N ALA A 148 2.60 -10.01 8.64
CA ALA A 148 2.24 -11.28 9.26
C ALA A 148 1.64 -12.27 8.26
N ASN A 149 1.90 -13.56 8.48
CA ASN A 149 1.23 -14.65 7.78
C ASN A 149 0.56 -15.57 8.81
N ALA A 150 -0.66 -16.00 8.51
CA ALA A 150 -1.35 -17.04 9.26
C ALA A 150 -1.61 -18.26 8.37
N SER A 151 -1.13 -19.42 8.80
CA SER A 151 -1.36 -20.71 8.13
C SER A 151 -2.53 -21.49 8.74
N LYS A 152 -3.16 -22.35 7.94
CA LYS A 152 -4.10 -23.37 8.46
C LYS A 152 -3.37 -24.60 9.03
N LEU A 153 -2.18 -24.89 8.52
CA LEU A 153 -1.31 -25.97 8.96
C LEU A 153 0.13 -25.42 9.06
N PRO A 154 0.71 -25.31 10.27
CA PRO A 154 0.05 -25.51 11.58
C PRO A 154 -1.12 -24.54 11.79
N ASP A 155 -2.09 -24.89 12.64
CA ASP A 155 -3.32 -24.11 12.82
C ASP A 155 -3.10 -22.81 13.61
N GLN A 156 -2.51 -21.82 12.95
CA GLN A 156 -2.32 -20.48 13.51
C GLN A 156 -3.64 -19.70 13.54
N LEU A 157 -4.54 -19.97 12.60
CA LEU A 157 -5.84 -19.31 12.51
C LEU A 157 -6.78 -19.72 13.65
N GLY A 158 -6.61 -20.91 14.23
CA GLY A 158 -7.31 -21.37 15.43
C GLY A 158 -6.55 -21.07 16.74
N ASN A 159 -5.32 -20.56 16.69
CA ASN A 159 -4.52 -20.28 17.87
C ASN A 159 -4.78 -18.86 18.40
N GLU A 160 -5.75 -18.73 19.31
CA GLU A 160 -6.17 -17.42 19.84
C GLU A 160 -5.03 -16.70 20.59
N GLN A 161 -4.18 -17.42 21.33
CA GLN A 161 -3.04 -16.81 22.04
C GLN A 161 -2.05 -16.19 21.05
N TRP A 162 -1.74 -16.91 19.96
CA TRP A 162 -0.89 -16.39 18.90
C TRP A 162 -1.53 -15.18 18.22
N LEU A 163 -2.81 -15.27 17.84
CA LEU A 163 -3.56 -14.16 17.24
C LEU A 163 -3.55 -12.90 18.11
N GLN A 164 -3.77 -13.04 19.42
CA GLN A 164 -3.71 -11.93 20.38
C GLN A 164 -2.32 -11.31 20.45
N SER A 165 -1.26 -12.13 20.51
CA SER A 165 0.12 -11.63 20.56
C SER A 165 0.53 -10.87 19.30
N VAL A 166 0.22 -11.40 18.11
CA VAL A 166 0.50 -10.73 16.84
C VAL A 166 -0.38 -9.50 16.67
N GLY A 167 -1.67 -9.61 17.03
CA GLY A 167 -2.63 -8.52 17.02
C GLY A 167 -2.18 -7.33 17.86
N LYS A 168 -1.73 -7.59 19.09
CA LYS A 168 -1.20 -6.55 19.97
C LYS A 168 0.03 -5.85 19.37
N VAL A 169 1.01 -6.60 18.85
CA VAL A 169 2.21 -5.99 18.25
C VAL A 169 1.87 -5.12 17.05
N ILE A 170 0.93 -5.55 16.20
CA ILE A 170 0.48 -4.76 15.05
C ILE A 170 -0.32 -3.54 15.51
N ALA A 171 -1.18 -3.69 16.51
CA ALA A 171 -1.96 -2.60 17.08
C ALA A 171 -1.05 -1.52 17.67
N ASP A 172 -0.07 -1.89 18.49
CA ASP A 172 0.89 -0.96 19.10
C ASP A 172 1.63 -0.14 18.02
N ARG A 173 2.04 -0.78 16.91
CA ARG A 173 2.71 -0.11 15.78
C ARG A 173 1.78 0.82 15.00
N ILE A 174 0.51 0.44 14.83
CA ILE A 174 -0.50 1.30 14.20
C ILE A 174 -0.78 2.51 15.10
N GLU A 175 -0.92 2.30 16.42
CA GLU A 175 -1.14 3.37 17.38
C GLU A 175 0.03 4.37 17.40
N GLU A 176 1.26 3.87 17.42
CA GLU A 176 2.47 4.68 17.29
C GLU A 176 2.50 5.45 15.97
N ALA A 177 2.23 4.78 14.85
CA ALA A 177 2.27 5.42 13.54
C ALA A 177 1.20 6.50 13.36
N CYS A 178 0.04 6.37 14.01
CA CYS A 178 -1.01 7.39 13.99
C CYS A 178 -0.72 8.60 14.90
N GLN A 179 0.23 8.49 15.84
CA GLN A 179 0.63 9.57 16.73
C GLN A 179 1.76 10.43 16.17
N ASN A 180 2.43 9.94 15.13
CA ASN A 180 3.56 10.60 14.49
C ASN A 180 3.17 11.07 13.08
N ASP A 181 3.90 12.07 12.58
CA ASP A 181 3.84 12.40 11.15
C ASP A 181 4.26 11.19 10.30
N PRO A 182 3.87 11.13 9.01
CA PRO A 182 4.34 10.07 8.12
C PRO A 182 5.87 9.90 8.20
N GLN A 183 6.29 8.67 8.46
CA GLN A 183 7.70 8.33 8.64
C GLN A 183 8.25 7.63 7.40
N SER A 184 9.46 7.99 7.03
CA SER A 184 10.30 7.24 6.10
C SER A 184 11.05 6.13 6.85
N ASN A 185 11.78 5.32 6.10
CA ASN A 185 12.74 4.35 6.62
C ASN A 185 13.87 4.18 5.61
N ARG A 186 14.93 3.45 5.97
CA ARG A 186 16.08 3.25 5.08
C ARG A 186 15.69 2.78 3.67
N PHE A 187 14.74 1.86 3.54
CA PHE A 187 14.36 1.33 2.23
C PHE A 187 13.52 2.34 1.44
N LEU A 188 12.63 3.09 2.10
CA LEU A 188 11.91 4.20 1.47
C LEU A 188 12.85 5.31 0.99
N GLU A 189 13.88 5.63 1.76
CA GLU A 189 14.91 6.59 1.32
C GLU A 189 15.64 6.10 0.08
N GLU A 190 16.06 4.83 0.05
CA GLU A 190 16.68 4.24 -1.13
C GLU A 190 15.75 4.31 -2.36
N VAL A 191 14.46 4.01 -2.19
CA VAL A 191 13.44 4.14 -3.24
C VAL A 191 13.28 5.59 -3.69
N PHE A 192 13.18 6.54 -2.77
CA PHE A 192 13.04 7.97 -3.07
C PHE A 192 14.24 8.49 -3.85
N GLN A 193 15.47 8.21 -3.41
CA GLN A 193 16.70 8.66 -4.09
C GLN A 193 16.86 8.06 -5.49
N ASN A 194 16.52 6.77 -5.66
CA ASN A 194 16.54 6.12 -6.97
C ASN A 194 15.52 6.76 -7.92
N THR A 195 14.31 7.02 -7.42
CA THR A 195 13.22 7.59 -8.21
C THR A 195 13.48 9.05 -8.54
N LYS A 196 13.95 9.86 -7.57
CA LYS A 196 14.34 11.26 -7.75
C LYS A 196 15.34 11.42 -8.89
N ARG A 197 16.43 10.63 -8.88
CA ARG A 197 17.43 10.63 -9.97
C ARG A 197 16.83 10.33 -11.34
N SER A 198 15.90 9.38 -11.42
CA SER A 198 15.19 9.07 -12.66
C SER A 198 14.32 10.24 -13.12
N MET A 199 13.59 10.86 -12.20
CA MET A 199 12.71 12.01 -12.50
C MET A 199 13.50 13.26 -12.89
N GLU A 200 14.65 13.53 -12.24
CA GLU A 200 15.55 14.64 -12.60
C GLU A 200 16.14 14.42 -14.00
N SER A 201 16.57 13.19 -14.31
CA SER A 201 17.05 12.86 -15.65
C SER A 201 15.98 13.08 -16.72
N GLN A 202 14.72 12.75 -16.41
CA GLN A 202 13.59 12.98 -17.32
C GLN A 202 13.27 14.48 -17.45
N ARG A 203 13.24 15.22 -16.34
CA ARG A 203 13.02 16.67 -16.31
C ARG A 203 14.04 17.40 -17.18
N ASN A 204 15.33 17.09 -17.02
CA ASN A 204 16.41 17.71 -17.80
C ASN A 204 16.33 17.34 -19.29
N ALA A 205 15.85 16.13 -19.63
CA ALA A 205 15.72 15.70 -21.01
C ALA A 205 14.59 16.43 -21.78
N ILE A 206 13.64 17.03 -21.05
CA ILE A 206 12.48 17.73 -21.64
C ILE A 206 12.50 19.26 -21.46
N GLU A 207 13.50 19.82 -20.77
CA GLU A 207 13.56 21.23 -20.33
C GLU A 207 13.31 22.25 -21.45
N ASP A 208 13.87 22.02 -22.64
CA ASP A 208 13.70 22.87 -23.83
C ASP A 208 12.73 22.29 -24.88
N SER A 209 11.85 21.39 -24.47
CA SER A 209 10.91 20.71 -25.36
C SER A 209 9.45 21.07 -25.05
N GLU A 210 8.57 20.93 -26.03
CA GLU A 210 7.11 21.00 -25.81
C GLU A 210 6.53 19.70 -25.21
N ILE A 211 7.40 18.76 -24.78
CA ILE A 211 6.98 17.47 -24.25
C ILE A 211 6.64 17.61 -22.78
N THR A 212 5.43 17.18 -22.42
CA THR A 212 4.99 17.08 -21.03
C THR A 212 5.00 15.63 -20.56
N LEU A 213 5.63 15.38 -19.42
CA LEU A 213 5.62 14.08 -18.74
C LEU A 213 4.91 14.23 -17.39
N GLY A 214 3.71 13.66 -17.27
CA GLY A 214 2.88 13.86 -16.07
C GLY A 214 3.52 13.36 -14.77
N GLU A 215 4.45 12.39 -14.83
CA GLU A 215 5.22 11.98 -13.65
C GLU A 215 6.21 13.06 -13.19
N VAL A 216 6.83 13.78 -14.11
CA VAL A 216 7.71 14.91 -13.79
C VAL A 216 6.89 16.06 -13.23
N GLU A 217 5.78 16.42 -13.88
CA GLU A 217 4.85 17.45 -13.38
C GLU A 217 4.37 17.13 -11.96
N TYR A 218 4.03 15.87 -11.70
CA TYR A 218 3.63 15.44 -10.37
C TYR A 218 4.75 15.64 -9.32
N TRP A 219 6.01 15.39 -9.66
CA TRP A 219 7.14 15.63 -8.76
C TRP A 219 7.39 17.13 -8.53
N GLU A 220 7.14 17.97 -9.54
CA GLU A 220 7.19 19.43 -9.40
C GLU A 220 6.06 19.94 -8.50
N ASP A 221 4.82 19.55 -8.81
CA ASP A 221 3.62 19.94 -8.07
C ASP A 221 3.63 19.48 -6.61
N SER A 222 4.17 18.28 -6.36
CA SER A 222 4.36 17.78 -4.98
C SER A 222 5.52 18.45 -4.26
N GLY A 223 6.48 19.02 -5.00
CA GLY A 223 7.70 19.60 -4.44
C GLY A 223 8.77 18.57 -4.03
N MET A 224 8.60 17.29 -4.36
CA MET A 224 9.55 16.23 -3.99
C MET A 224 10.98 16.48 -4.51
N PHE A 225 11.15 17.21 -5.62
CA PHE A 225 12.49 17.57 -6.13
C PHE A 225 13.32 18.40 -5.14
N TYR A 226 12.66 19.16 -4.26
CA TYR A 226 13.31 20.18 -3.43
C TYR A 226 13.76 19.69 -2.06
N TYR A 227 13.61 18.38 -1.78
CA TYR A 227 14.01 17.77 -0.51
C TYR A 227 15.14 16.78 -0.72
N ASP A 228 16.11 16.77 0.19
CA ASP A 228 17.27 15.89 0.12
C ASP A 228 16.92 14.48 0.60
N THR A 229 15.98 14.35 1.53
CA THR A 229 15.46 13.06 2.00
C THR A 229 13.94 12.96 1.89
N PHE A 230 13.43 11.74 1.82
CA PHE A 230 11.99 11.53 1.86
C PHE A 230 11.41 11.93 3.21
N GLN A 231 12.13 11.69 4.32
CA GLN A 231 11.69 12.14 5.64
C GLN A 231 11.49 13.66 5.72
N GLU A 232 12.39 14.46 5.16
CA GLU A 232 12.21 15.93 5.11
C GLU A 232 10.97 16.31 4.31
N TYR A 233 10.78 15.68 3.13
CA TYR A 233 9.58 15.86 2.32
C TYR A 233 8.31 15.50 3.10
N LEU A 234 8.26 14.34 3.75
CA LEU A 234 7.11 13.87 4.53
C LEU A 234 6.81 14.78 5.72
N THR A 235 7.85 15.32 6.37
CA THR A 235 7.69 16.27 7.49
C THR A 235 7.14 17.60 7.00
N SER A 236 7.58 18.08 5.82
CA SER A 236 7.10 19.34 5.23
C SER A 236 5.64 19.29 4.75
N THR A 237 5.18 18.09 4.38
CA THR A 237 3.82 17.82 3.91
C THR A 237 2.93 17.26 5.03
N GLY A 238 3.51 17.01 6.21
CA GLY A 238 2.85 16.54 7.41
C GLY A 238 1.65 17.43 7.76
N LYS A 239 0.55 16.76 8.13
CA LYS A 239 -0.78 17.35 8.27
C LYS A 239 -0.74 18.73 8.92
N ILE A 240 -1.11 19.77 8.16
CA ILE A 240 -1.75 20.93 8.75
C ILE A 240 -2.98 20.35 9.49
N MET A 241 -2.90 20.25 10.82
CA MET A 241 -4.02 19.86 11.67
C MET A 241 -5.24 20.74 11.38
#